data_AF-A0A837C9N9-F1
#
_entry.id   AF-A0A837C9N9-F1
#
_cell.length_a   1.000
_cell.length_b   1.000
_cell.length_c   1.000
_cell.angle_alpha   90.00
_cell.angle_beta   90.00
_cell.angle_gamma   90.00
#
_symmetry.space_group_name_H-M   'P 1'
#
loop_
_entity.id
_entity.type
_entity.pdbx_description
1 polymer ?
#
loop_
_entity_poly.entity_id
_entity_poly.type
_entity_poly.pdbx_seq_one_letter_code
_entity_poly.pdbx_strand_id
1 'polypeptide(L)'
;MIAAIVGGLLAGAALGATPYVISQKDREFRPQEIVIKRGETLRFINDDGELMHHTYLSSDTFEFDSGDQQPGSQFDVVFSVAGDYTVLCGIHPKMKLGVHVKK
;
A
#
# COMPACT_ATOMS: atom_id res chain seq x y z
N MET A 1 32.12 -31.46 -23.61
CA MET A 1 30.75 -31.00 -23.87
C MET A 1 30.22 -30.41 -22.58
N ILE A 2 30.10 -29.09 -22.50
CA ILE A 2 29.63 -28.38 -21.31
C ILE A 2 28.12 -28.19 -21.53
N ALA A 3 27.30 -28.86 -20.73
CA ALA A 3 25.85 -28.66 -20.73
C ALA A 3 25.52 -27.53 -19.76
N ALA A 4 25.01 -26.44 -20.33
CA ALA A 4 24.42 -25.32 -19.62
C ALA A 4 23.02 -25.68 -19.09
N ILE A 5 22.70 -25.28 -17.87
CA ILE A 5 21.31 -25.03 -17.46
C ILE A 5 21.31 -23.66 -16.77
N VAL A 6 21.03 -22.63 -17.56
CA VAL A 6 20.62 -21.32 -17.04
C VAL A 6 19.14 -21.46 -16.72
N GLY A 7 18.82 -21.75 -15.47
CA GLY A 7 17.47 -21.67 -14.95
C GLY A 7 17.06 -20.21 -14.86
N GLY A 8 16.41 -19.71 -15.91
CA GLY A 8 15.86 -18.35 -15.93
C GLY A 8 14.84 -18.18 -14.81
N LEU A 9 15.15 -17.30 -13.86
CA LEU A 9 14.18 -16.79 -12.91
C LEU A 9 13.19 -15.93 -13.72
N LEU A 10 12.00 -16.46 -13.98
CA LEU A 10 10.87 -15.66 -14.43
C LEU A 10 10.48 -14.74 -13.27
N ALA A 11 11.19 -13.61 -13.15
CA ALA A 11 10.64 -12.44 -12.50
C ALA A 11 9.47 -11.98 -13.38
N GLY A 12 8.28 -12.51 -13.10
CA GLY A 12 7.05 -12.00 -13.67
C GLY A 12 6.91 -10.55 -13.24
N ALA A 13 7.37 -9.63 -14.08
CA ALA A 13 7.04 -8.22 -13.95
C ALA A 13 5.51 -8.14 -13.99
N ALA A 14 4.91 -7.73 -12.88
CA ALA A 14 3.48 -7.46 -12.80
C ALA A 14 3.17 -6.39 -13.87
N LEU A 15 2.50 -6.81 -14.94
CA LEU A 15 2.02 -5.93 -15.99
C LEU A 15 0.99 -4.95 -15.39
N GLY A 16 1.45 -3.75 -15.04
CA GLY A 16 0.75 -2.47 -15.24
C GLY A 16 -0.71 -2.36 -14.82
N ALA A 17 -1.13 -2.93 -13.68
CA ALA A 17 -2.41 -2.55 -13.10
C ALA A 17 -2.33 -1.13 -12.54
N THR A 18 -3.29 -0.26 -12.88
CA THR A 18 -3.39 1.07 -12.27
C THR A 18 -3.62 0.91 -10.76
N PRO A 19 -2.83 1.57 -9.90
CA PRO A 19 -3.04 1.49 -8.45
C PRO A 19 -4.44 1.95 -8.05
N TYR A 20 -5.03 1.31 -7.05
CA TYR A 20 -6.21 1.87 -6.39
C TYR A 20 -5.78 3.07 -5.56
N VAL A 21 -6.48 4.18 -5.72
CA VAL A 21 -6.15 5.42 -5.01
C VAL A 21 -6.86 5.46 -3.66
N ILE A 22 -6.10 5.76 -2.61
CA ILE A 22 -6.57 6.06 -1.27
C ILE A 22 -6.27 7.54 -1.00
N SER A 23 -7.33 8.35 -0.91
CA SER A 23 -7.22 9.76 -0.55
C SER A 23 -7.11 9.89 0.96
N GLN A 24 -6.18 10.72 1.44
CA GLN A 24 -6.11 11.18 2.82
C GLN A 24 -6.61 12.62 2.87
N LYS A 25 -7.86 12.79 3.33
CA LYS A 25 -8.53 14.09 3.36
C LYS A 25 -9.45 14.17 4.56
N ASP A 26 -9.59 15.36 5.12
CA ASP A 26 -10.41 15.63 6.30
C ASP A 26 -10.02 14.75 7.50
N ARG A 27 -8.74 14.35 7.59
CA ARG A 27 -8.24 13.36 8.57
C ARG A 27 -8.96 12.00 8.47
N GLU A 28 -9.22 11.54 7.26
CA GLU A 28 -9.77 10.22 6.96
C GLU A 28 -9.05 9.60 5.76
N PHE A 29 -8.96 8.27 5.74
CA PHE A 29 -8.68 7.54 4.50
C PHE A 29 -10.00 7.35 3.73
N ARG A 30 -9.99 7.60 2.42
CA ARG A 30 -11.14 7.39 1.54
C ARG A 30 -10.75 6.52 0.34
N PRO A 31 -11.42 5.37 0.13
CA PRO A 31 -12.43 4.77 1.01
C PRO A 31 -11.85 4.35 2.38
N GLN A 32 -12.71 4.12 3.38
CA GLN A 32 -12.28 3.61 4.71
C GLN A 32 -12.04 2.10 4.73
N GLU A 33 -12.50 1.38 3.71
CA GLU A 33 -12.30 -0.05 3.54
C GLU A 33 -12.15 -0.37 2.05
N ILE A 34 -11.24 -1.30 1.72
CA ILE A 34 -11.02 -1.74 0.34
C ILE A 34 -10.69 -3.22 0.27
N VAL A 35 -11.16 -3.88 -0.81
CA VAL A 35 -10.82 -5.26 -1.14
C VAL A 35 -9.97 -5.26 -2.40
N ILE A 36 -8.81 -5.91 -2.34
CA ILE A 36 -7.87 -6.04 -3.45
C ILE A 36 -7.39 -7.50 -3.57
N LYS A 37 -6.69 -7.82 -4.65
CA LYS A 37 -6.00 -9.10 -4.84
C LYS A 37 -4.54 -8.98 -4.45
N ARG A 38 -3.95 -10.09 -4.04
CA ARG A 38 -2.52 -10.21 -3.77
C ARG A 38 -1.70 -9.74 -4.97
N GLY A 39 -0.75 -8.86 -4.73
CA GLY A 39 0.11 -8.24 -5.74
C GLY A 39 -0.43 -6.93 -6.30
N GLU A 40 -1.65 -6.52 -5.95
CA GLU A 40 -2.17 -5.21 -6.34
C GLU A 40 -1.57 -4.08 -5.48
N THR A 41 -1.63 -2.86 -6.03
CA THR A 41 -1.01 -1.68 -5.46
C THR A 41 -2.07 -0.71 -4.95
N LEU A 42 -1.86 -0.17 -3.74
CA LEU A 42 -2.56 1.01 -3.26
C LEU A 42 -1.65 2.23 -3.39
N ARG A 43 -2.17 3.30 -3.99
CA ARG A 43 -1.53 4.62 -4.01
C ARG A 43 -2.19 5.50 -2.96
N PHE A 44 -1.44 5.89 -1.96
CA PHE A 44 -1.90 6.85 -0.97
C PHE A 44 -1.54 8.25 -1.42
N ILE A 45 -2.48 9.18 -1.31
CA ILE A 45 -2.29 10.60 -1.66
C ILE A 45 -2.69 11.44 -0.46
N ASN A 46 -1.85 12.39 -0.06
CA ASN A 46 -2.23 13.40 0.91
C ASN A 46 -3.01 14.54 0.23
N ASP A 47 -4.33 14.47 0.25
CA ASP A 47 -5.24 15.48 -0.32
C ASP A 47 -5.65 16.56 0.71
N ASP A 48 -5.14 16.50 1.94
CA ASP A 48 -5.25 17.60 2.89
C ASP A 48 -4.26 18.70 2.51
N GLY A 49 -4.75 19.94 2.35
CA GLY A 49 -3.93 21.06 1.86
C GLY A 49 -2.87 21.56 2.84
N GLU A 50 -3.06 21.33 4.14
CA GLU A 50 -2.21 21.89 5.20
C GLU A 50 -1.77 20.85 6.24
N LEU A 51 -2.31 19.63 6.18
CA LEU A 51 -2.04 18.60 7.19
C LEU A 51 -0.99 17.63 6.69
N MET A 52 -0.06 17.26 7.58
CA MET A 52 0.84 16.14 7.36
C MET A 52 0.22 14.84 7.82
N HIS A 53 0.55 13.75 7.14
CA HIS A 53 0.16 12.40 7.51
C HIS A 53 1.36 11.47 7.60
N HIS A 54 1.18 10.33 8.25
CA HIS A 54 2.21 9.28 8.35
C HIS A 54 1.50 7.93 8.31
N THR A 55 1.31 7.40 7.11
CA THR A 55 0.63 6.12 6.89
C THR A 55 1.57 4.96 7.19
N TYR A 56 1.12 4.05 8.04
CA TYR A 56 1.88 2.84 8.35
C TYR A 56 0.95 1.65 8.60
N LEU A 57 1.52 0.46 8.52
CA LEU A 57 0.91 -0.81 8.88
C LEU A 57 2.01 -1.67 9.48
N SER A 58 1.76 -2.27 10.64
CA SER A 58 2.66 -3.27 11.23
C SER A 58 1.85 -4.50 11.64
N SER A 59 2.27 -5.67 11.14
CA SER A 59 1.70 -6.98 11.47
C SER A 59 2.79 -8.05 11.33
N ASP A 60 2.55 -9.26 11.81
CA ASP A 60 3.54 -10.36 11.77
C ASP A 60 3.95 -10.78 10.34
N THR A 61 3.14 -10.45 9.33
CA THR A 61 3.31 -10.98 7.95
C THR A 61 3.57 -9.91 6.91
N PHE A 62 3.22 -8.66 7.20
CA PHE A 62 3.32 -7.55 6.27
C PHE A 62 3.43 -6.26 7.06
N GLU A 63 4.32 -5.38 6.64
CA GLU A 63 4.50 -4.07 7.24
C GLU A 63 4.96 -3.06 6.18
N PHE A 64 4.63 -1.79 6.43
CA PHE A 64 5.21 -0.66 5.73
C PHE A 64 5.12 0.60 6.58
N ASP A 65 5.97 1.56 6.26
CA ASP A 65 5.98 2.87 6.88
C ASP A 65 6.32 3.91 5.80
N SER A 66 5.47 4.92 5.62
CA SER A 66 5.69 5.97 4.61
C SER A 66 6.67 7.06 5.04
N GLY A 67 6.96 7.15 6.34
CA GLY A 67 7.40 8.37 6.99
C GLY A 67 6.38 9.50 6.89
N ASP A 68 6.85 10.71 7.16
CA ASP A 68 6.06 11.93 7.07
C ASP A 68 5.69 12.27 5.61
N GLN A 69 4.42 12.57 5.39
CA GLN A 69 3.83 12.92 4.11
C GLN A 69 3.37 14.38 4.10
N GLN A 70 4.00 15.18 3.24
CA GLN A 70 3.60 16.56 3.01
C GLN A 70 2.27 16.63 2.24
N PRO A 71 1.50 17.74 2.34
CA PRO A 71 0.37 18.00 1.46
C PRO A 71 0.70 17.77 -0.02
N GLY A 72 -0.20 17.07 -0.74
CA GLY A 72 -0.05 16.73 -2.15
C GLY A 72 0.94 15.60 -2.46
N SER A 73 1.65 15.05 -1.47
CA SER A 73 2.56 13.93 -1.70
C SER A 73 1.81 12.61 -1.92
N GLN A 74 2.47 11.66 -2.59
CA GLN A 74 1.93 10.34 -2.85
C GLN A 74 3.00 9.25 -2.78
N PHE A 75 2.59 8.05 -2.41
CA PHE A 75 3.45 6.86 -2.42
C PHE A 75 2.62 5.60 -2.69
N ASP A 76 3.30 4.54 -3.12
CA ASP A 76 2.68 3.27 -3.50
C ASP A 76 3.09 2.15 -2.55
N VAL A 77 2.12 1.27 -2.25
CA VAL A 77 2.34 0.05 -1.46
C VAL A 77 1.80 -1.14 -2.24
N VAL A 78 2.66 -2.13 -2.48
CA VAL A 78 2.25 -3.40 -3.08
C VAL A 78 1.87 -4.38 -1.97
N PHE A 79 0.62 -4.83 -1.97
CA PHE A 79 0.12 -5.81 -1.00
C PHE A 79 0.41 -7.23 -1.49
N SER A 80 1.63 -7.71 -1.22
CA SER A 80 2.13 -9.02 -1.71
C SER A 80 1.68 -10.23 -0.88
N VAL A 81 1.04 -10.00 0.26
CA VAL A 81 0.58 -11.04 1.18
C VAL A 81 -0.93 -10.95 1.33
N ALA A 82 -1.62 -12.09 1.18
CA ALA A 82 -3.06 -12.17 1.41
C ALA A 82 -3.38 -12.11 2.91
N GLY A 83 -4.41 -11.37 3.30
CA GLY A 83 -4.75 -11.13 4.70
C GLY A 83 -5.66 -9.94 4.89
N ASP A 84 -6.08 -9.73 6.12
CA ASP A 84 -6.85 -8.56 6.55
C ASP A 84 -5.94 -7.64 7.36
N TYR A 85 -5.84 -6.39 6.93
CA TYR A 85 -4.93 -5.43 7.51
C TYR A 85 -5.63 -4.15 7.91
N THR A 86 -5.09 -3.49 8.95
CA THR A 86 -5.46 -2.13 9.31
C THR A 86 -4.28 -1.22 9.06
N VAL A 87 -4.46 -0.25 8.17
CA VAL A 87 -3.53 0.85 7.93
C VAL A 87 -3.92 2.03 8.82
N LEU A 88 -2.93 2.67 9.45
CA LEU A 88 -3.11 3.74 10.42
C LEU A 88 -2.35 5.01 9.99
N CYS A 89 -2.72 6.15 10.58
CA CYS A 89 -1.90 7.37 10.53
C CYS A 89 -1.24 7.63 11.90
N GLY A 90 0.08 7.77 11.93
CA GLY A 90 0.87 8.01 13.16
C GLY A 90 0.62 9.37 13.80
N ILE A 91 0.24 10.38 13.01
CA ILE A 91 -0.03 11.76 13.46
C ILE A 91 -1.50 11.93 13.86
N HIS A 92 -2.41 11.17 13.23
CA HIS A 92 -3.86 11.27 13.41
C HIS A 92 -4.45 9.91 13.82
N PRO A 93 -4.45 9.55 15.13
CA PRO A 93 -4.75 8.19 15.60
C PRO A 93 -6.17 7.65 15.31
N LYS A 94 -7.08 8.53 14.85
CA LYS A 94 -8.45 8.15 14.46
C LYS A 94 -8.54 7.70 12.99
N MET A 95 -7.54 7.99 12.16
CA MET A 95 -7.49 7.55 10.78
C MET A 95 -7.18 6.06 10.71
N LYS A 96 -8.09 5.31 10.09
CA LYS A 96 -7.95 3.87 9.89
C LYS A 96 -8.49 3.50 8.51
N LEU A 97 -7.79 2.60 7.83
CA LEU A 97 -8.22 1.98 6.58
C LEU A 97 -8.18 0.46 6.77
N GLY A 98 -9.30 -0.20 6.48
CA GLY A 98 -9.36 -1.65 6.34
C GLY A 98 -8.92 -2.08 4.95
N VAL A 99 -7.97 -3.01 4.85
CA VAL A 99 -7.52 -3.57 3.58
C VAL A 99 -7.68 -5.09 3.61
N HIS A 100 -8.49 -5.63 2.71
CA HIS A 100 -8.70 -7.06 2.57
C HIS A 100 -8.03 -7.57 1.29
N VAL A 101 -6.95 -8.32 1.46
CA VAL A 101 -6.15 -8.85 0.35
C VAL A 101 -6.57 -10.30 0.07
N LYS A 102 -7.26 -10.51 -1.04
CA LYS A 102 -7.67 -11.83 -1.53
C LYS A 102 -6.50 -12.56 -2.19
N LYS A 103 -6.56 -13.90 -2.21
CA LYS A 103 -5.50 -14.76 -2.74
C LYS A 103 -5.27 -14.64 -4.24
#